data_AF-A0A843BQN4-F1
#
_entry.id   AF-A0A843BQN4-F1
#
_cell.length_a   1.000
_cell.length_b   1.000
_cell.length_c   1.000
_cell.angle_alpha   90.00
_cell.angle_beta   90.00
_cell.angle_gamma   90.00
#
_symmetry.space_group_name_H-M   'P 1'
#
loop_
_entity.id
_entity.type
_entity.pdbx_description
1 polymer ?
#
loop_
_entity_poly.entity_id
_entity_poly.type
_entity_poly.pdbx_seq_one_letter_code
_entity_poly.pdbx_strand_id
1 'polypeptide(L)'
;MTVKKALKLLDFLIEYETRMYDGMSDPTKSWNIGDDSFSKLAKTLSDCHKDNIKVLNIIKKELIPNCKHLKKMRDKTADGQLYCMNCK
;
A
#
# COMPACT_ATOMS: atom_id res chain seq x y z
N MET A 1 -2.59 15.96 -12.98
CA MET A 1 -1.89 16.29 -11.70
C MET A 1 -2.46 15.57 -10.47
N THR A 2 -3.71 15.11 -10.49
CA THR A 2 -4.43 14.58 -9.32
C THR A 2 -4.08 13.12 -8.99
N VAL A 3 -4.02 12.24 -10.00
CA VAL A 3 -3.72 10.80 -9.82
C VAL A 3 -2.32 10.55 -9.25
N LYS A 4 -1.29 11.27 -9.73
CA LYS A 4 0.07 11.13 -9.18
C LYS A 4 0.18 11.53 -7.71
N LYS A 5 -0.55 12.57 -7.29
CA LYS A 5 -0.61 12.98 -5.88
C LYS A 5 -1.34 11.94 -5.04
N ALA A 6 -2.44 11.38 -5.55
CA ALA A 6 -3.16 10.28 -4.91
C ALA A 6 -2.29 9.03 -4.73
N LEU A 7 -1.52 8.64 -5.76
CA LEU A 7 -0.58 7.52 -5.66
C LEU A 7 0.51 7.76 -4.60
N LYS A 8 1.08 8.96 -4.52
CA LYS A 8 2.04 9.32 -3.47
C LYS A 8 1.44 9.25 -2.06
N LEU A 9 0.19 9.69 -1.90
CA LEU A 9 -0.51 9.59 -0.62
C LEU A 9 -0.79 8.12 -0.24
N LEU A 10 -1.18 7.29 -1.21
CA LEU A 10 -1.36 5.86 -0.98
C LEU A 10 -0.05 5.17 -0.60
N ASP A 11 1.06 5.51 -1.26
CA ASP A 11 2.38 4.99 -0.91
C ASP A 11 2.75 5.36 0.53
N PHE A 12 2.55 6.62 0.91
CA PHE A 12 2.78 7.08 2.29
C PHE A 12 1.90 6.34 3.30
N LEU A 13 0.62 6.14 3.01
CA LEU A 13 -0.30 5.42 3.90
C LEU A 13 0.08 3.95 4.03
N ILE A 14 0.44 3.28 2.93
CA ILE A 14 0.91 1.89 2.96
C ILE A 14 2.16 1.77 3.82
N GLU A 15 3.12 2.68 3.68
CA GLU A 15 4.35 2.70 4.50
C GLU A 15 4.03 2.93 5.98
N TYR A 16 3.11 3.86 6.29
CA TYR A 16 2.66 4.11 7.65
C TYR A 16 2.02 2.86 8.28
N GLU A 17 1.05 2.26 7.60
CA GLU A 17 0.36 1.05 8.09
C GLU A 17 1.34 -0.11 8.26
N THR A 18 2.32 -0.25 7.36
CA THR A 18 3.37 -1.28 7.47
C THR A 18 4.21 -1.09 8.73
N ARG A 19 4.65 0.15 9.02
CA ARG A 19 5.40 0.44 10.25
C ARG A 19 4.57 0.18 11.51
N MET A 20 3.28 0.47 11.49
CA MET A 20 2.39 0.17 12.62
C MET A 20 2.22 -1.34 12.80
N TYR A 21 1.99 -2.09 11.71
CA TYR A 21 1.94 -3.55 11.74
C TYR A 21 3.23 -4.16 12.32
N ASP A 22 4.39 -3.76 11.80
CA ASP A 22 5.69 -4.28 12.25
C ASP A 22 5.94 -3.94 13.73
N GLY A 23 5.63 -2.70 14.14
CA GLY A 23 5.79 -2.26 15.51
C GLY A 23 4.87 -2.99 16.50
N MET A 24 3.62 -3.27 16.09
CA MET A 24 2.63 -3.95 16.94
C MET A 24 2.81 -5.47 16.97
N SER A 25 3.32 -6.05 15.89
CA SER A 25 3.59 -7.49 15.80
C SER A 25 4.93 -7.90 16.42
N ASP A 26 5.79 -6.94 16.77
CA ASP A 26 7.09 -7.18 17.39
C ASP A 26 6.94 -7.72 18.83
N PRO A 27 7.26 -9.00 19.08
CA PRO A 27 7.12 -9.61 20.41
C PRO A 27 8.24 -9.19 21.36
N THR A 28 9.28 -8.48 20.87
CA THR A 28 10.41 -8.03 21.71
C THR A 28 10.13 -6.72 22.44
N LYS A 29 8.99 -6.07 22.15
CA LYS A 29 8.59 -4.84 22.82
C LYS A 29 8.17 -5.13 24.25
N SER A 30 8.60 -4.26 25.19
CA SER A 30 8.34 -4.45 26.63
C SER A 30 6.87 -4.59 26.99
N TRP A 31 5.96 -3.95 26.23
CA TRP A 31 4.52 -4.04 26.40
C TRP A 31 3.89 -5.28 25.73
N ASN A 32 4.66 -6.04 24.93
CA ASN A 32 4.23 -7.25 24.23
C ASN A 32 4.83 -8.53 24.84
N ILE A 33 5.53 -8.41 25.97
CA ILE A 33 6.18 -9.53 26.66
C ILE A 33 5.39 -9.84 27.92
N GLY A 34 5.00 -11.10 28.10
CA GLY A 34 4.57 -11.68 29.38
C GLY A 34 3.09 -11.57 29.71
N ASP A 35 2.37 -10.54 29.27
CA ASP A 35 0.93 -10.42 29.49
C ASP A 35 0.12 -10.87 28.26
N ASP A 36 -0.67 -11.93 28.43
CA ASP A 36 -1.52 -12.52 27.40
C ASP A 36 -2.60 -11.54 26.88
N SER A 37 -3.10 -10.64 27.73
CA SER A 37 -4.12 -9.66 27.33
C SER A 37 -3.53 -8.59 26.43
N PHE A 38 -2.36 -8.05 26.78
CA PHE A 38 -1.68 -7.04 25.97
C PHE A 38 -1.19 -7.62 24.65
N SER A 39 -0.66 -8.84 24.65
CA SER A 39 -0.22 -9.51 23.42
C SER A 39 -1.39 -9.82 22.47
N LYS A 40 -2.54 -10.27 22.99
CA LYS A 40 -3.78 -10.44 22.20
C LYS A 40 -4.30 -9.12 21.64
N LEU A 41 -4.27 -8.05 22.42
CA LEU A 41 -4.67 -6.72 21.95
C LEU A 41 -3.73 -6.22 20.84
N ALA A 42 -2.41 -6.31 21.05
CA ALA A 42 -1.40 -5.95 20.06
C ALA A 42 -1.55 -6.76 18.77
N LYS A 43 -1.82 -8.07 18.91
CA LYS A 43 -2.11 -8.94 17.77
C LYS A 43 -3.33 -8.47 17.00
N THR A 44 -4.44 -8.19 17.67
CA THR A 44 -5.67 -7.69 17.06
C THR A 44 -5.43 -6.38 16.29
N LEU A 45 -4.71 -5.42 16.91
CA LEU A 45 -4.40 -4.15 16.26
C LEU A 45 -3.45 -4.33 15.07
N SER A 46 -2.44 -5.20 15.18
CA SER A 46 -1.56 -5.53 14.06
C SER A 46 -2.35 -6.13 12.89
N ASP A 47 -3.31 -7.02 13.16
CA ASP A 47 -4.12 -7.63 12.11
C ASP A 47 -5.03 -6.60 11.40
N CYS A 48 -5.55 -5.61 12.14
CA CYS A 48 -6.24 -4.46 11.53
C CYS A 48 -5.32 -3.68 10.56
N HIS A 49 -4.10 -3.35 10.97
CA HIS A 49 -3.13 -2.68 10.09
C HIS A 49 -2.78 -3.54 8.87
N LYS A 50 -2.63 -4.85 9.05
CA LYS A 50 -2.41 -5.79 7.94
C LYS A 50 -3.55 -5.78 6.92
N ASP A 51 -4.80 -5.72 7.38
CA ASP A 51 -5.96 -5.65 6.50
C ASP A 51 -6.06 -4.28 5.81
N ASN A 52 -5.73 -3.19 6.49
CA ASN A 52 -5.61 -1.86 5.86
C ASN A 52 -4.57 -1.87 4.73
N ILE A 53 -3.39 -2.46 4.95
CA ILE A 53 -2.35 -2.60 3.91
C ILE A 53 -2.92 -3.33 2.68
N LYS A 54 -3.68 -4.42 2.88
CA LYS A 54 -4.30 -5.15 1.76
C LYS A 54 -5.26 -4.26 0.98
N VAL A 55 -6.17 -3.57 1.69
CA VAL A 55 -7.17 -2.68 1.06
C VAL A 55 -6.49 -1.55 0.30
N LEU A 56 -5.50 -0.88 0.89
CA LEU A 56 -4.76 0.20 0.24
C LEU A 56 -4.03 -0.27 -1.02
N ASN A 57 -3.45 -1.48 -1.00
CA ASN A 57 -2.82 -2.07 -2.18
C ASN A 57 -3.82 -2.40 -3.28
N ILE A 58 -5.03 -2.85 -2.92
CA ILE A 58 -6.13 -3.06 -3.89
C ILE A 58 -6.52 -1.73 -4.53
N ILE A 59 -6.77 -0.68 -3.73
CA ILE A 59 -7.11 0.65 -4.23
C ILE A 59 -6.01 1.19 -5.15
N LYS A 60 -4.74 1.06 -4.74
CA LYS A 60 -3.59 1.47 -5.55
C LYS A 60 -3.55 0.72 -6.89
N LYS A 61 -3.86 -0.58 -6.91
CA LYS A 61 -3.91 -1.39 -8.13
C LYS A 61 -5.05 -0.97 -9.08
N GLU A 62 -6.18 -0.52 -8.55
CA GLU A 62 -7.29 0.01 -9.38
C GLU A 62 -6.95 1.39 -9.97
N LEU A 63 -6.18 2.20 -9.25
CA LEU A 63 -5.75 3.52 -9.72
C LEU A 63 -4.58 3.50 -10.71
N ILE A 64 -3.75 2.46 -10.66
CA ILE A 64 -2.71 2.23 -11.66
C ILE A 64 -3.35 1.40 -12.77
N PRO A 65 -3.63 1.97 -13.96
CA PRO A 65 -4.19 1.20 -15.04
C PRO A 65 -3.25 0.03 -15.37
N ASN A 66 -3.74 -1.19 -15.17
CA ASN A 66 -3.10 -2.40 -15.68
C ASN A 66 -3.22 -2.38 -17.21
N CYS A 67 -2.46 -1.51 -17.89
CA CYS A 67 -2.33 -1.53 -19.35
C CYS A 67 -1.67 -2.85 -19.74
N LYS A 68 -2.51 -3.86 -20.02
CA LYS A 68 -2.15 -5.17 -20.59
C LYS A 68 -1.61 -5.05 -22.01
N HIS A 69 -1.72 -3.87 -22.62
CA HIS A 69 -1.25 -3.65 -23.98
C HIS A 69 0.27 -3.78 -24.07
N LEU A 70 0.69 -4.45 -25.15
CA LEU A 70 2.09 -4.72 -25.48
C LEU A 70 2.91 -3.42 -25.44
N LYS A 71 4.21 -3.51 -25.08
CA LYS A 71 5.11 -2.33 -25.00
C LYS A 71 5.08 -1.45 -26.26
N LYS A 72 4.80 -2.03 -27.43
CA LYS A 72 4.62 -1.33 -28.73
C LYS A 72 3.37 -0.44 -28.84
N MET A 73 2.43 -0.54 -27.90
CA MET A 73 1.21 0.26 -27.81
C MET A 73 1.29 1.33 -26.72
N ARG A 74 2.50 1.59 -26.21
CA ARG A 74 2.80 2.67 -25.29
C ARG A 74 3.52 3.76 -26.08
N ASP A 75 3.06 4.99 -25.94
CA ASP A 75 3.70 6.17 -26.52
C ASP A 75 4.22 7.08 -25.40
N LYS A 76 5.08 8.05 -25.74
CA LYS A 76 5.64 9.01 -24.79
C LYS A 76 4.98 10.37 -24.97
N THR A 77 4.53 10.98 -23.88
CA THR A 77 4.20 12.40 -23.89
C THR A 77 5.45 13.23 -24.17
N ALA A 78 5.29 14.50 -24.56
CA ALA A 78 6.41 15.42 -24.78
C ALA A 78 7.36 15.52 -23.57
N ASP A 79 6.84 15.28 -22.37
CA ASP A 79 7.55 15.27 -21.09
C ASP A 79 8.08 13.88 -20.69
N GLY A 80 8.09 12.91 -21.62
CA GLY A 80 8.74 11.61 -21.48
C GLY A 80 7.94 10.57 -20.68
N GLN A 81 6.70 10.86 -20.29
CA GLN A 81 5.85 9.90 -19.57
C GLN A 81 5.23 8.91 -20.54
N LEU A 82 5.35 7.63 -20.22
CA LEU A 82 4.72 6.58 -21.01
C LEU A 82 3.22 6.55 -20.73
N TYR A 83 2.42 6.62 -21.79
CA TYR A 83 0.97 6.45 -21.76
C TYR A 83 0.55 5.37 -22.77
N CYS A 84 -0.56 4.71 -22.50
CA CYS A 84 -1.08 3.62 -23.33
C CYS A 84 -2.03 4.22 -24.37
N MET A 85 -1.75 4.07 -25.66
CA MET A 85 -2.52 4.71 -26.73
C MET A 85 -3.93 4.13 -26.92
N ASN A 86 -4.23 2.99 -26.29
CA ASN A 86 -5.48 2.26 -26.53
C ASN A 86 -6.01 1.54 -25.27
N CYS A 87 -5.86 2.13 -24.08
CA CYS A 87 -6.55 1.62 -22.90
C CYS A 87 -8.06 1.86 -23.04
N LYS A 88 -8.81 0.80 -23.38
CA LYS A 88 -10.23 0.68 -23.01
C LYS A 88 -10.35 0.05 -21.63
#